data_AF-A0A971AV27-F1
#
_entry.id   AF-A0A971AV27-F1
#
_cell.length_a   1.000
_cell.length_b   1.000
_cell.length_c   1.000
_cell.angle_alpha   90.00
_cell.angle_beta   90.00
_cell.angle_gamma   90.00
#
_symmetry.space_group_name_H-M   'P 1'
#
loop_
_entity.id
_entity.type
_entity.pdbx_description
1 polymer ?
#
loop_
_entity_poly.entity_id
_entity_poly.type
_entity_poly.pdbx_seq_one_letter_code
_entity_poly.pdbx_strand_id
1 'polypeptide(L)'
;GVLHLHIGSLHVAELLAGVRNVRAVNLYFDDPQVTLQAAMPTLRRLQARQVPLILAKDVYQGFTLAEYAEIMDSLSPRGLSVHLKAESVEEGRAVMEAVRRMAQQKGPREP
;
A
#
# COMPACT_ATOMS: atom_id res chain seq x y z
N GLY A 1 -7.18 -14.79 7.17
CA GLY A 1 -6.95 -14.88 5.72
C GLY A 1 -6.62 -13.52 5.18
N VAL A 2 -5.85 -13.47 4.10
CA VAL A 2 -5.62 -12.25 3.31
C VAL A 2 -6.67 -12.22 2.20
N LEU A 3 -7.43 -11.13 2.12
CA LEU A 3 -8.36 -10.92 1.01
C LEU A 3 -7.58 -10.29 -0.14
N HIS A 4 -7.47 -11.01 -1.26
CA HIS A 4 -6.85 -10.48 -2.48
C HIS A 4 -7.92 -9.85 -3.37
N LEU A 5 -7.68 -8.61 -3.81
CA LEU A 5 -8.55 -7.84 -4.69
C LEU A 5 -7.74 -7.18 -5.80
N HIS A 6 -8.35 -7.09 -6.97
CA HIS A 6 -7.94 -6.17 -8.04
C HIS A 6 -8.55 -4.79 -7.78
N ILE A 7 -7.88 -3.72 -8.21
CA ILE A 7 -8.25 -2.35 -7.85
C ILE A 7 -9.65 -1.95 -8.37
N GLY A 8 -10.11 -2.52 -9.49
CA GLY A 8 -11.49 -2.34 -9.96
C GLY A 8 -12.56 -2.84 -8.97
N SER A 9 -12.19 -3.75 -8.07
CA SER A 9 -13.04 -4.27 -6.99
C SER A 9 -12.91 -3.50 -5.68
N LEU A 10 -12.23 -2.35 -5.66
CA LEU A 10 -12.02 -1.57 -4.43
C LEU A 10 -13.32 -1.21 -3.70
N HIS A 11 -14.40 -1.01 -4.45
CA HIS A 11 -15.71 -0.64 -3.90
C HIS A 11 -16.30 -1.68 -2.93
N VAL A 12 -15.89 -2.96 -3.01
CA VAL A 12 -16.33 -4.01 -2.05
C VAL A 12 -15.36 -4.22 -0.88
N ALA A 13 -14.19 -3.58 -0.88
CA ALA A 13 -13.12 -3.86 0.08
C ALA A 13 -13.57 -3.61 1.54
N GLU A 14 -14.31 -2.53 1.80
CA GLU A 14 -14.76 -2.18 3.14
C GLU A 14 -15.81 -3.14 3.71
N LEU A 15 -16.66 -3.69 2.83
CA LEU A 15 -17.66 -4.70 3.18
C LEU A 15 -16.96 -6.01 3.54
N LEU A 16 -16.07 -6.48 2.65
CA LEU A 16 -15.39 -7.76 2.82
C LEU A 16 -14.39 -7.73 3.98
N ALA A 17 -13.79 -6.57 4.28
CA ALA A 17 -12.94 -6.39 5.46
C ALA A 17 -13.70 -6.59 6.79
N GLY A 18 -15.03 -6.50 6.79
CA GLY A 18 -15.88 -6.80 7.96
C GLY A 18 -16.07 -8.29 8.24
N VAL A 19 -15.68 -9.17 7.31
CA VAL A 19 -15.83 -10.62 7.49
C VAL A 19 -14.82 -11.11 8.54
N ARG A 20 -15.30 -11.85 9.56
CA ARG A 20 -14.54 -12.26 10.76
C ARG A 20 -13.16 -12.86 10.48
N ASN A 21 -12.98 -13.54 9.35
CA ASN A 21 -11.74 -14.25 9.00
C ASN A 21 -10.79 -13.44 8.10
N VAL A 22 -11.19 -12.25 7.64
CA VAL A 22 -10.30 -11.35 6.90
C VAL A 22 -9.41 -10.61 7.90
N ARG A 23 -8.09 -10.63 7.64
CA ARG A 23 -7.06 -10.08 8.54
C ARG A 23 -6.18 -9.03 7.86
N ALA A 24 -6.20 -8.97 6.53
CA ALA A 24 -5.54 -7.97 5.71
C ALA A 24 -6.21 -7.92 4.35
N VAL A 25 -6.07 -6.80 3.65
CA VAL A 25 -6.48 -6.63 2.26
C VAL A 25 -5.21 -6.45 1.43
N ASN A 26 -5.05 -7.33 0.44
CA ASN A 26 -4.03 -7.22 -0.59
C ASN A 26 -4.69 -6.69 -1.87
N LEU A 27 -4.21 -5.56 -2.37
CA LEU A 27 -4.83 -4.82 -3.47
C LEU A 27 -3.83 -4.63 -4.61
N TYR A 28 -4.19 -5.12 -5.78
CA TYR A 28 -3.40 -5.00 -7.01
C TYR A 28 -3.92 -3.84 -7.85
N PHE A 29 -3.06 -2.86 -8.11
CA PHE A 29 -3.28 -1.70 -8.97
C PHE A 29 -2.95 -2.06 -10.42
N ASP A 30 -3.71 -2.99 -10.97
CA ASP A 30 -3.54 -3.54 -12.32
C ASP A 30 -4.62 -3.07 -13.32
N ASP A 31 -5.61 -2.30 -12.86
CA ASP A 31 -6.56 -1.61 -13.73
C ASP A 31 -6.08 -0.17 -14.01
N PRO A 32 -5.72 0.18 -15.26
CA PRO A 32 -5.26 1.52 -15.60
C PRO A 32 -6.34 2.59 -15.45
N GLN A 33 -7.61 2.22 -15.30
CA GLN A 33 -8.71 3.16 -15.10
C GLN A 33 -8.81 3.64 -13.65
N VAL A 34 -8.15 2.98 -12.69
CA VAL A 34 -8.21 3.34 -11.27
C VAL A 34 -6.84 3.81 -10.80
N THR A 35 -6.71 5.10 -10.52
CA THR A 35 -5.47 5.69 -10.04
C THR A 35 -5.28 5.50 -8.54
N LEU A 36 -4.02 5.63 -8.08
CA LEU A 36 -3.68 5.66 -6.65
C LEU A 36 -4.47 6.75 -5.90
N GLN A 37 -4.58 7.94 -6.49
CA GLN A 37 -5.28 9.08 -5.91
C GLN A 37 -6.78 8.78 -5.74
N ALA A 38 -7.40 8.15 -6.74
CA ALA A 38 -8.81 7.76 -6.68
C ALA A 38 -9.07 6.70 -5.62
N ALA A 39 -8.11 5.81 -5.38
CA ALA A 39 -8.22 4.75 -4.36
C ALA A 39 -8.05 5.27 -2.92
N MET A 40 -7.27 6.34 -2.74
CA MET A 40 -6.80 6.82 -1.44
C MET A 40 -7.90 7.03 -0.38
N PRO A 41 -9.09 7.59 -0.70
CA PRO A 41 -10.16 7.75 0.28
C PRO A 41 -10.59 6.43 0.92
N THR A 42 -10.71 5.37 0.12
CA THR A 42 -11.10 4.04 0.61
C THR A 42 -9.97 3.39 1.41
N LEU A 43 -8.71 3.51 0.95
CA LEU A 43 -7.56 3.00 1.68
C LEU A 43 -7.43 3.63 3.07
N ARG A 44 -7.66 4.95 3.18
CA ARG A 44 -7.68 5.67 4.46
C ARG A 44 -8.77 5.15 5.40
N ARG A 45 -9.99 4.92 4.89
CA ARG A 45 -11.08 4.35 5.72
C ARG A 45 -10.78 2.93 6.19
N LEU A 46 -10.17 2.10 5.35
CA LEU A 46 -9.72 0.76 5.74
C LEU A 46 -8.69 0.83 6.87
N GLN A 47 -7.67 1.70 6.76
CA GLN A 47 -6.69 1.86 7.83
C GLN A 47 -7.23 2.50 9.10
N ALA A 48 -8.18 3.43 8.99
CA ALA A 48 -8.87 3.98 10.16
C ALA A 48 -9.60 2.89 10.96
N ARG A 49 -10.04 1.82 10.27
CA ARG A 49 -10.61 0.61 10.88
C ARG A 49 -9.55 -0.44 11.25
N GLN A 50 -8.28 -0.05 11.27
CA GLN A 50 -7.12 -0.89 11.58
C GLN A 50 -6.97 -2.12 10.66
N VAL A 51 -7.48 -2.04 9.42
CA VAL A 51 -7.30 -3.11 8.43
C VAL A 51 -5.90 -2.98 7.83
N PRO A 52 -5.03 -4.00 7.97
CA PRO A 52 -3.73 -4.02 7.30
C PRO A 52 -3.89 -4.04 5.78
N LEU A 53 -3.04 -3.29 5.09
CA LEU A 53 -3.04 -3.13 3.64
C LEU A 53 -1.73 -3.64 3.05
N ILE A 54 -1.83 -4.40 1.96
CA ILE A 54 -0.72 -4.78 1.09
C ILE A 54 -1.03 -4.19 -0.28
N LEU A 55 -0.19 -3.29 -0.77
CA LEU A 55 -0.40 -2.60 -2.04
C LEU A 55 0.65 -3.09 -3.04
N ALA A 56 0.18 -3.59 -4.18
CA ALA A 56 1.02 -3.96 -5.32
C ALA A 56 0.43 -3.38 -6.62
N LYS A 57 1.20 -3.29 -7.70
CA LYS A 57 0.66 -3.02 -9.04
C LYS A 57 0.31 -4.34 -9.73
N ASP A 58 1.33 -5.07 -10.17
CA ASP A 58 1.23 -6.44 -10.68
C ASP A 58 2.53 -7.21 -10.36
N VAL A 59 2.74 -8.41 -10.95
CA VAL A 59 3.95 -9.23 -10.69
C VAL A 59 5.22 -8.74 -11.40
N TYR A 60 5.08 -7.86 -12.39
CA TYR A 60 6.17 -7.29 -13.19
C TYR A 60 6.43 -5.81 -12.88
N GLN A 61 5.48 -5.15 -12.21
CA GLN A 61 5.49 -3.74 -11.90
C GLN A 61 5.39 -3.52 -10.39
N GLY A 62 6.26 -2.65 -9.87
CA GLY A 62 6.16 -2.13 -8.51
C GLY A 62 5.83 -0.64 -8.51
N PHE A 63 5.47 -0.13 -7.33
CA PHE A 63 5.38 1.31 -7.12
C PHE A 63 6.77 1.96 -7.21
N THR A 64 6.80 3.16 -7.75
CA THR A 64 7.99 4.02 -7.75
C THR A 64 8.20 4.64 -6.36
N LEU A 65 9.40 5.19 -6.12
CA LEU A 65 9.66 5.95 -4.88
C LEU A 65 8.76 7.20 -4.74
N ALA A 66 8.34 7.80 -5.85
CA ALA A 66 7.42 8.94 -5.82
C ALA A 66 6.01 8.52 -5.35
N GLU A 67 5.48 7.42 -5.90
CA GLU A 67 4.20 6.87 -5.46
C GLU A 67 4.27 6.36 -4.01
N TYR A 68 5.41 5.77 -3.61
CA TYR A 68 5.65 5.42 -2.22
C TYR A 68 5.57 6.63 -1.30
N ALA A 69 6.20 7.76 -1.66
CA ALA A 69 6.10 9.00 -0.89
C ALA A 69 4.63 9.45 -0.73
N GLU A 70 3.87 9.45 -1.83
CA GLU A 70 2.44 9.79 -1.83
C GLU A 70 1.61 8.88 -0.90
N ILE A 71 1.87 7.56 -0.97
CA ILE A 71 1.26 6.56 -0.08
C ILE A 71 1.59 6.90 1.38
N MET A 72 2.86 7.14 1.70
CA MET A 72 3.32 7.38 3.07
C MET A 72 2.91 8.75 3.63
N ASP A 73 2.53 9.70 2.77
CA ASP A 73 1.96 10.98 3.19
C ASP A 73 0.47 10.85 3.54
N SER A 74 -0.20 9.86 2.93
CA SER A 74 -1.65 9.68 3.04
C SER A 74 -2.08 8.57 4.00
N LEU A 75 -1.24 7.56 4.19
CA LEU A 75 -1.53 6.33 4.91
C LEU A 75 -0.65 6.17 6.15
N SER A 76 -1.15 5.43 7.13
CA SER A 76 -0.39 5.03 8.31
C SER A 76 0.64 3.97 7.93
N PRO A 77 1.90 4.05 8.40
CA PRO A 77 2.88 2.98 8.24
C PRO A 77 2.47 1.69 8.98
N ARG A 78 1.62 1.78 10.02
CA ARG A 78 1.23 0.61 10.81
C ARG A 78 0.31 -0.30 9.99
N GLY A 79 0.75 -1.54 9.79
CA GLY A 79 0.00 -2.53 9.02
C GLY A 79 -0.01 -2.28 7.52
N LEU A 80 0.94 -1.48 6.99
CA LEU A 80 1.06 -1.20 5.56
C LEU A 80 2.28 -1.91 4.97
N SER A 81 2.07 -2.61 3.86
CA SER A 81 3.12 -3.17 3.01
C SER A 81 2.95 -2.63 1.58
N VAL A 82 4.04 -2.21 0.94
CA VAL A 82 4.02 -1.64 -0.42
C VAL A 82 5.09 -2.33 -1.25
N HIS A 83 4.71 -2.85 -2.41
CA HIS A 83 5.64 -3.48 -3.35
C HIS A 83 6.30 -2.41 -4.21
N LEU A 84 7.61 -2.22 -4.04
CA LEU A 84 8.39 -1.25 -4.80
C LEU A 84 9.10 -1.92 -5.98
N LYS A 85 9.27 -1.15 -7.06
CA LYS A 85 9.99 -1.60 -8.25
C LYS A 85 11.51 -1.56 -8.00
N ALA A 86 12.20 -2.59 -8.47
CA ALA A 86 13.65 -2.59 -8.68
C ALA A 86 13.98 -3.56 -9.83
N GLU A 87 14.76 -3.11 -10.81
CA GLU A 87 15.17 -3.89 -11.99
C GLU A 87 16.52 -4.59 -11.78
N SER A 88 17.23 -4.24 -10.72
CA SER A 88 18.54 -4.81 -10.35
C SER A 88 18.73 -4.89 -8.84
N VAL A 89 19.74 -5.64 -8.39
CA VAL A 89 20.11 -5.71 -6.97
C VAL A 89 20.61 -4.35 -6.48
N GLU A 90 21.36 -3.63 -7.31
CA GLU A 90 21.88 -2.29 -7.04
C GLU A 90 20.73 -1.30 -6.82
N GLU A 91 19.74 -1.30 -7.72
CA GLU A 91 18.55 -0.48 -7.57
C GLU A 91 17.75 -0.88 -6.32
N GLY A 92 17.59 -2.18 -6.05
CA GLY A 92 16.94 -2.67 -4.84
C GLY A 92 17.61 -2.17 -3.56
N ARG A 93 18.95 -2.12 -3.54
CA ARG A 93 19.71 -1.54 -2.41
C ARG A 93 19.44 -0.05 -2.27
N ALA A 94 19.44 0.70 -3.38
CA ALA A 94 19.18 2.14 -3.39
C ALA A 94 17.75 2.46 -2.89
N VAL A 95 16.75 1.70 -3.35
CA VAL A 95 15.35 1.80 -2.90
C VAL A 95 15.26 1.57 -1.39
N MET A 96 15.87 0.50 -0.88
CA MET A 96 15.85 0.19 0.56
C MET A 96 16.56 1.25 1.40
N GLU A 97 17.60 1.89 0.88
CA GLU A 97 18.26 3.01 1.55
C GLU A 97 17.36 4.25 1.58
N ALA A 98 16.71 4.59 0.46
CA ALA A 98 15.77 5.71 0.38
C ALA A 98 14.60 5.52 1.37
N VAL A 99 13.99 4.33 1.40
CA VAL A 99 12.91 3.98 2.34
C VAL A 99 13.36 4.15 3.80
N ARG A 100 14.59 3.70 4.13
CA ARG A 100 15.16 3.87 5.48
C ARG A 100 15.36 5.33 5.85
N ARG A 101 15.90 6.15 4.94
CA ARG A 101 16.07 7.60 5.17
C ARG A 101 14.73 8.29 5.39
N MET A 102 13.71 7.97 4.59
CA MET A 102 12.36 8.53 4.74
C MET A 102 11.72 8.15 6.09
N ALA A 103 11.93 6.92 6.55
CA ALA A 103 11.43 6.46 7.86
C ALA A 103 12.09 7.22 9.03
N GLN A 104 13.39 7.51 8.93
CA GLN A 104 14.12 8.28 9.95
C GLN A 104 13.69 9.75 10.00
N GLN A 105 13.39 10.36 8.86
CA GLN A 105 12.96 11.76 8.77
C GLN A 105 11.56 12.00 9.35
N LYS A 106 10.67 11.00 9.32
CA LYS A 106 9.30 11.13 9.82
C LYS A 106 9.16 10.96 11.35
N GLY A 107 10.23 10.57 12.06
CA GLY A 107 10.26 10.40 13.52
C GLY A 107 9.25 9.38 14.08
N PRO A 108 9.36 8.95 15.34
CA PRO A 108 8.28 8.22 15.98
C PRO A 108 7.08 9.17 16.16
N ARG A 109 5.98 8.93 15.42
CA ARG A 109 4.69 9.54 15.78
C ARG A 109 4.28 8.96 17.14
N GLU A 110 4.22 9.81 18.15
CA GLU A 110 3.80 9.48 19.53
C GLU A 110 2.45 8.74 19.54
N PRO A 111 2.24 7.84 20.52
CA PRO A 111 1.10 6.92 20.58
C PRO A 111 -0.27 7.59 20.69
#